data_AF-A0A8S1RBZ9-F1
#
_entry.id   AF-A0A8S1RBZ9-F1
#
_cell.length_a   1.000
_cell.length_b   1.000
_cell.length_c   1.000
_cell.angle_alpha   90.00
_cell.angle_beta   90.00
_cell.angle_gamma   90.00
#
_symmetry.space_group_name_H-M   'P 1'
#
loop_
_entity.id
_entity.type
_entity.pdbx_description
1 polymer ?
#
loop_
_entity_poly.entity_id
_entity_poly.type
_entity_poly.pdbx_seq_one_letter_code
_entity_poly.pdbx_strand_id
1 'polypeptide(L)'
;MQSFYKLAFQTLSNFHSLGLVSDDEKSYLKEVILNWSNPQLDTSQDQMSVLVLQKIQILRNQYQKTNQTQKLLCLIEEETDEDENI
;
A
#
# COMPACT_ATOMS: atom_id res chain seq x y z
N MET A 1 9.43 -7.84 26.48
CA MET A 1 9.57 -7.77 25.00
C MET A 1 8.18 -7.76 24.39
N GLN A 2 7.83 -6.74 23.59
CA GLN A 2 6.65 -6.84 22.72
C GLN A 2 7.04 -7.66 21.50
N SER A 3 6.20 -8.61 21.08
CA SER A 3 6.45 -9.34 19.85
C SER A 3 6.34 -8.40 18.64
N PHE A 4 7.21 -8.58 17.64
CA PHE A 4 7.20 -7.82 16.38
C PHE A 4 5.79 -7.61 15.83
N TYR A 5 4.99 -8.68 15.75
CA TYR A 5 3.62 -8.63 15.25
C TYR A 5 2.71 -7.74 16.10
N LYS A 6 2.82 -7.80 17.43
CA LYS A 6 2.02 -6.95 18.31
C LYS A 6 2.34 -5.47 18.06
N LEU A 7 3.62 -5.14 17.96
CA LEU A 7 4.06 -3.77 17.69
C LEU A 7 3.65 -3.31 16.28
N ALA A 8 3.75 -4.18 15.28
CA ALA A 8 3.33 -3.90 13.90
C ALA A 8 1.82 -3.62 13.81
N PHE A 9 0.99 -4.47 14.41
CA PHE A 9 -0.46 -4.28 14.42
C PHE A 9 -0.90 -3.07 15.23
N GLN A 10 -0.25 -2.78 16.36
CA GLN A 10 -0.51 -1.56 17.14
C GLN A 10 -0.18 -0.31 16.32
N THR A 11 0.99 -0.29 15.68
CA THR A 11 1.43 0.81 14.81
C THR A 11 0.45 1.04 13.66
N LEU A 12 0.05 -0.03 12.97
CA LEU A 12 -0.94 0.05 11.89
C LEU A 12 -2.30 0.56 12.38
N SER A 13 -2.76 0.10 13.55
CA SER A 13 -4.01 0.58 14.14
C SER A 13 -3.95 2.06 14.51
N ASN A 14 -2.81 2.53 15.02
CA ASN A 14 -2.60 3.93 15.34
C ASN A 14 -2.65 4.80 14.07
N PHE A 15 -1.96 4.38 13.00
CA PHE A 15 -1.98 5.13 11.73
C PHE A 15 -3.37 5.19 11.11
N HIS A 16 -4.13 4.10 11.18
CA HIS A 16 -5.53 4.11 10.75
C HIS A 16 -6.39 5.07 11.59
N SER A 17 -6.21 5.07 12.91
CA SER A 17 -6.95 5.96 13.82
C SER A 17 -6.62 7.44 13.59
N LEU A 18 -5.40 7.73 13.12
CA LEU A 18 -4.95 9.08 12.73
C LEU A 18 -5.37 9.48 11.30
N GLY A 19 -6.07 8.60 10.57
CA GLY A 19 -6.47 8.86 9.18
C GLY A 19 -5.32 8.83 8.17
N LEU A 20 -4.15 8.30 8.56
CA LEU A 20 -2.98 8.20 7.67
C LEU A 20 -3.08 7.01 6.70
N VAL A 21 -3.95 6.04 7.00
CA VAL A 21 -4.12 4.77 6.29
C VAL A 21 -5.61 4.54 6.08
N SER A 22 -6.03 4.24 4.85
CA SER A 22 -7.43 3.89 4.55
C SER A 22 -7.79 2.47 5.03
N ASP A 23 -9.07 2.12 5.02
CA ASP A 23 -9.51 0.76 5.38
C ASP A 23 -8.93 -0.32 4.43
N ASP A 24 -8.84 -0.01 3.15
CA ASP A 24 -8.26 -0.89 2.14
C ASP A 24 -6.76 -1.10 2.37
N GLU A 25 -6.03 0.00 2.60
CA GLU A 25 -4.60 -0.04 2.90
C GLU A 25 -4.34 -0.81 4.20
N LYS A 26 -5.18 -0.62 5.23
CA LYS A 26 -5.08 -1.35 6.49
C LYS A 26 -5.27 -2.86 6.29
N SER A 27 -6.26 -3.25 5.49
CA SER A 27 -6.53 -4.67 5.22
C SER A 27 -5.37 -5.33 4.49
N TYR A 28 -4.85 -4.69 3.44
CA TYR A 28 -3.66 -5.15 2.74
C TYR A 28 -2.43 -5.25 3.66
N LEU A 29 -2.16 -4.22 4.46
CA LEU A 29 -0.98 -4.19 5.33
C LEU A 29 -1.05 -5.25 6.44
N LYS A 30 -2.24 -5.64 6.89
CA LYS A 30 -2.40 -6.78 7.81
C LYS A 30 -1.88 -8.08 7.16
N GLU A 31 -2.24 -8.34 5.91
CA GLU A 31 -1.76 -9.52 5.19
C GLU A 31 -0.25 -9.47 4.98
N VAL A 32 0.30 -8.30 4.64
CA VAL A 32 1.75 -8.11 4.51
C VAL A 32 2.48 -8.39 5.83
N ILE A 33 1.94 -7.91 6.96
CA ILE A 33 2.49 -8.16 8.29
C ILE A 33 2.44 -9.67 8.60
N LEU A 34 1.33 -10.35 8.34
CA LEU A 34 1.19 -11.79 8.61
C LEU A 34 2.16 -12.64 7.79
N ASN A 35 2.41 -12.26 6.54
CA ASN A 35 3.30 -12.98 5.62
C ASN A 35 4.78 -12.55 5.73
N TRP A 36 5.15 -11.84 6.80
CA TRP A 36 6.51 -11.34 6.97
C TRP A 36 7.49 -12.49 7.28
N SER A 37 8.42 -12.75 6.35
CA SER A 37 9.29 -13.93 6.37
C SER A 37 10.50 -13.84 7.32
N ASN A 38 10.74 -12.69 7.96
CA ASN A 38 11.78 -12.56 9.00
C ASN A 38 11.48 -11.41 10.00
N PRO A 39 10.61 -11.64 10.99
CA PRO A 39 10.26 -10.61 11.98
C PRO A 39 11.42 -10.37 12.95
N GLN A 40 11.96 -9.14 12.96
CA GLN A 40 13.00 -8.75 13.90
C GLN A 40 12.42 -8.60 15.31
N LEU A 41 12.86 -9.45 16.25
CA LEU A 41 12.30 -9.53 17.60
C LEU A 41 12.59 -8.28 18.46
N ASP A 42 13.66 -7.53 18.17
CA ASP A 42 14.09 -6.33 18.91
C ASP A 42 13.81 -5.02 18.16
N THR A 43 12.73 -4.97 17.38
CA THR A 43 12.35 -3.74 16.65
C THR A 43 11.78 -2.70 17.61
N SER A 44 12.31 -1.47 17.58
CA SER A 44 11.75 -0.35 18.35
C SER A 44 10.44 0.18 17.74
N GLN A 45 9.66 0.94 18.50
CA GLN A 45 8.42 1.55 17.99
C GLN A 45 8.68 2.49 16.80
N ASP A 46 9.77 3.26 16.82
CA ASP A 46 10.13 4.16 15.74
C ASP A 46 10.51 3.39 14.47
N GLN A 47 11.31 2.33 14.63
CA GLN A 47 11.68 1.45 13.52
C GLN A 47 10.46 0.77 12.90
N MET A 48 9.52 0.31 13.73
CA MET A 48 8.27 -0.27 13.24
C MET A 48 7.42 0.77 12.49
N SER A 49 7.34 1.99 13.03
CA SER A 49 6.62 3.10 12.40
C SER A 49 7.17 3.40 11.00
N VAL A 50 8.49 3.52 10.88
CA VAL A 50 9.16 3.73 9.59
C VAL A 50 8.87 2.59 8.62
N LEU A 51 8.98 1.35 9.08
CA LEU A 51 8.79 0.16 8.26
C LEU A 51 7.35 0.06 7.72
N VAL A 52 6.34 0.33 8.56
CA VAL A 52 4.93 0.35 8.13
C VAL A 52 4.70 1.49 7.13
N LEU A 53 5.24 2.69 7.38
CA LEU A 53 5.14 3.82 6.45
C LEU A 53 5.79 3.53 5.09
N GLN A 54 6.93 2.86 5.07
CA GLN A 54 7.58 2.46 3.81
C GLN A 54 6.69 1.50 3.00
N LYS A 55 6.02 0.55 3.66
CA LYS A 55 5.08 -0.37 2.97
C LYS A 55 3.86 0.37 2.42
N ILE A 56 3.30 1.32 3.17
CA ILE A 56 2.22 2.21 2.69
C ILE A 56 2.68 2.98 1.44
N GLN A 57 3.88 3.56 1.49
CA GLN A 57 4.40 4.34 0.38
C GLN A 57 4.60 3.49 -0.88
N ILE A 58 5.15 2.28 -0.74
CA ILE A 58 5.32 1.35 -1.87
C ILE A 58 3.96 1.01 -2.48
N LEU A 59 2.96 0.69 -1.65
CA LEU A 59 1.61 0.37 -2.08
C LEU A 59 0.98 1.53 -2.87
N ARG A 60 1.04 2.75 -2.32
CA ARG A 60 0.52 3.96 -2.99
C ARG A 60 1.20 4.22 -4.33
N ASN A 61 2.52 4.05 -4.39
CA ASN A 61 3.27 4.20 -5.63
C ASN A 61 2.89 3.14 -6.66
N GLN A 62 2.60 1.91 -6.24
CA GLN A 62 2.09 0.87 -7.14
C GLN A 62 0.71 1.25 -7.69
N TYR A 63 -0.23 1.69 -6.83
CA TYR A 63 -1.55 2.15 -7.29
C TYR A 63 -1.46 3.33 -8.24
N GLN A 64 -0.61 4.32 -7.96
CA GLN A 64 -0.41 5.47 -8.86
C GLN A 64 0.12 5.03 -10.22
N LYS A 65 1.11 4.13 -10.25
CA LYS A 65 1.63 3.57 -11.51
C LYS A 65 0.57 2.79 -12.26
N THR A 66 -0.20 1.94 -11.57
CA THR A 66 -1.30 1.18 -12.18
C THR A 66 -2.37 2.12 -12.75
N ASN A 67 -2.74 3.17 -12.03
CA ASN A 67 -3.71 4.17 -12.51
C ASN A 67 -3.18 4.97 -13.70
N GLN A 68 -1.88 5.30 -13.73
CA GLN A 68 -1.25 5.94 -14.88
C GLN A 68 -1.25 5.02 -16.10
N THR A 69 -0.92 3.74 -15.92
CA THR A 69 -0.96 2.74 -17.00
C THR A 69 -2.39 2.50 -17.49
N GLN A 70 -3.37 2.38 -16.59
CA GLN A 70 -4.79 2.23 -16.96
C GLN A 70 -5.32 3.46 -17.70
N LYS A 71 -4.98 4.67 -17.23
CA LYS A 71 -5.35 5.89 -17.93
C LYS A 71 -4.74 5.95 -19.33
N LEU A 72 -3.50 5.53 -19.51
CA LEU A 72 -2.87 5.44 -20.83
C LEU A 72 -3.56 4.40 -21.72
N LEU A 73 -3.92 3.23 -21.18
CA LEU A 73 -4.64 2.20 -21.93
C LEU A 73 -6.04 2.66 -22.36
N CYS A 74 -6.79 3.35 -21.49
CA CYS A 74 -8.07 3.95 -21.89
C CYS A 74 -7.91 5.03 -22.97
N LEU A 75 -6.81 5.80 -22.95
CA LEU A 75 -6.50 6.77 -24.01
C LEU A 75 -6.14 6.09 -25.34
N ILE A 76 -5.56 4.89 -25.31
CA ILE A 76 -5.26 4.11 -26.53
C ILE A 76 -6.54 3.50 -27.11
N GLU A 77 -7.50 3.09 -26.27
CA GLU A 77 -8.80 2.57 -26.71
C GLU A 77 -9.69 3.64 -27.37
N GLU A 78 -9.48 4.93 -27.08
CA GLU A 78 -10.23 6.05 -27.69
C GLU A 78 -9.67 6.51 -29.06
N GLU A 79 -8.52 6.02 -29.54
CA GLU A 79 -7.93 6.41 -30.85
C GLU A 79 -8.25 5.45 -32.01
N THR A 80 -9.10 4.43 -31.82
CA THR A 80 -9.50 3.52 -32.90
C THR A 80 -11.01 3.32 -32.95
N ASP A 81 -11.73 4.30 -33.50
CA ASP A 81 -12.72 4.11 -34.58
C ASP A 81 -13.51 5.41 -34.82
N GLU A 82 -13.36 5.96 -36.02
CA GLU A 82 -14.35 6.68 -36.87
C GLU A 82 -13.65 7.76 -37.72
N ASP A 83 -12.84 7.33 -38.67
CA ASP A 83 -12.70 8.03 -39.96
C ASP A 83 -13.07 7.04 -41.07
N GLU A 84 -14.35 6.65 -41.07
CA GLU A 84 -15.01 6.05 -42.23
C GLU A 84 -15.79 7.16 -42.96
N ASN A 85 -15.44 7.36 -44.24
CA ASN A 85 -16.13 8.13 -45.28
C ASN A 85 -15.93 9.67 -45.33
N ILE A 86 -15.12 10.14 -46.29
CA ILE A 86 -15.53 10.72 -47.61
C ILE A 86 -14.30 10.75 -48.55
#